data_AF-A0A1S9ZCH6-F1
#
_entry.id   AF-A0A1S9ZCH6-F1
#
_cell.length_a   1.000
_cell.length_b   1.000
_cell.length_c   1.000
_cell.angle_alpha   90.00
_cell.angle_beta   90.00
_cell.angle_gamma   90.00
#
_symmetry.space_group_name_H-M   'P 1'
#
loop_
_entity.id
_entity.type
_entity.pdbx_description
1 polymer ?
#
loop_
_entity_poly.entity_id
_entity_poly.type
_entity_poly.pdbx_seq_one_letter_code
_entity_poly.pdbx_strand_id
1 'polypeptide(L)'
;MEKQSQLQMLIHSLYNNKEISLTEDFRKQLLETAKQFSSTSEDLLATRLSFAVSKELLGFKGEPPTELLDLAKFVQKKEAKYKQGIVWSGIFKI
;
A
#
# COMPACT_ATOMS: atom_id res chain seq x y z
N MET A 1 7.58 23.70 2.14
CA MET A 1 8.18 22.38 1.84
C MET A 1 7.06 21.37 1.89
N GLU A 2 6.55 20.97 0.73
CA GLU A 2 5.55 19.91 0.64
C GLU A 2 6.20 18.64 1.19
N LYS A 3 5.76 18.21 2.38
CA LYS A 3 6.15 16.90 2.91
C LYS A 3 5.64 15.87 1.92
N GLN A 4 6.52 15.36 1.05
CA GLN A 4 6.16 14.19 0.26
C GLN A 4 5.75 13.10 1.26
N SER A 5 4.48 12.74 1.17
CA SER A 5 3.87 11.71 1.99
C SER A 5 4.64 10.41 1.74
N GLN A 6 5.03 9.70 2.81
CA GLN A 6 5.76 8.44 2.66
C GLN A 6 4.97 7.46 1.77
N LEU A 7 3.64 7.51 1.83
CA LEU A 7 2.75 6.78 0.94
C LEU A 7 2.99 7.11 -0.54
N GLN A 8 3.18 8.40 -0.87
CA GLN A 8 3.38 8.84 -2.26
C GLN A 8 4.71 8.33 -2.82
N MET A 9 5.77 8.34 -2.02
CA MET A 9 7.07 7.78 -2.40
C MET A 9 6.97 6.27 -2.64
N LEU A 10 6.29 5.53 -1.75
CA LEU A 10 6.09 4.09 -1.89
C LEU A 10 5.28 3.73 -3.12
N ILE A 11 4.19 4.47 -3.38
CA ILE A 11 3.37 4.32 -4.60
C ILE A 11 4.22 4.55 -5.85
N HIS A 12 5.02 5.62 -5.88
CA HIS A 12 5.90 5.91 -7.01
C HIS A 12 6.95 4.82 -7.22
N SER A 13 7.59 4.34 -6.16
CA SER A 13 8.58 3.26 -6.23
C SER A 13 7.94 1.98 -6.78
N LEU A 14 6.80 1.56 -6.25
CA LEU A 14 6.06 0.39 -6.73
C LEU A 14 5.61 0.51 -8.18
N TYR A 15 5.09 1.68 -8.56
CA TYR A 15 4.59 1.90 -9.91
C TYR A 15 5.73 1.92 -10.95
N ASN A 16 6.88 2.49 -10.58
CA ASN A 16 8.07 2.50 -11.44
C ASN A 16 8.81 1.16 -11.46
N ASN A 17 8.60 0.31 -10.45
CA ASN A 17 9.27 -0.96 -10.38
C ASN A 17 8.62 -1.97 -11.35
N LYS A 18 9.25 -2.12 -12.53
CA LYS A 18 8.80 -3.00 -13.61
C LYS A 18 9.04 -4.49 -13.31
N GLU A 19 9.88 -4.80 -12.33
CA GLU A 19 10.13 -6.17 -11.88
C GLU A 19 8.92 -6.72 -11.11
N ILE A 20 8.09 -5.82 -10.56
CA ILE A 20 6.86 -6.20 -9.88
C ILE A 20 5.75 -6.39 -10.92
N SER A 21 5.34 -7.64 -11.08
CA SER A 21 4.17 -8.00 -11.88
C SER A 21 2.87 -7.69 -11.12
N LEU A 22 2.56 -6.41 -10.96
CA LEU A 22 1.30 -5.93 -10.40
C LEU A 22 0.15 -6.11 -11.39
N THR A 23 -1.04 -6.40 -10.87
CA THR A 23 -2.27 -6.40 -11.64
C THR A 23 -2.61 -4.99 -12.13
N GLU A 24 -3.26 -4.90 -13.29
CA GLU A 24 -3.72 -3.60 -13.82
C GLU A 24 -4.68 -2.88 -12.86
N ASP A 25 -5.52 -3.63 -12.16
CA ASP A 25 -6.45 -3.10 -11.16
C ASP A 25 -5.69 -2.41 -10.03
N PHE A 26 -4.64 -3.05 -9.52
CA PHE A 26 -3.79 -2.49 -8.48
C PHE A 26 -3.00 -1.27 -8.97
N ARG A 27 -2.45 -1.31 -10.20
CA ARG A 27 -1.79 -0.14 -10.82
C ARG A 27 -2.73 1.04 -10.97
N LYS A 28 -4.00 0.81 -11.34
CA LYS A 28 -5.03 1.86 -11.38
C LYS A 28 -5.27 2.44 -9.99
N GLN A 29 -5.42 1.59 -8.97
CA GLN A 29 -5.59 2.05 -7.59
C GLN A 29 -4.39 2.89 -7.10
N LEU A 30 -3.15 2.51 -7.43
CA LEU A 30 -1.96 3.30 -7.14
C LEU A 30 -2.04 4.70 -7.77
N LEU A 31 -2.38 4.79 -9.05
CA LEU A 31 -2.50 6.06 -9.78
C LEU A 31 -3.66 6.93 -9.27
N GLU A 32 -4.82 6.33 -9.01
CA GLU A 32 -5.97 7.04 -8.44
C GLU A 32 -5.66 7.60 -7.06
N THR A 33 -4.97 6.81 -6.23
CA THR A 33 -4.53 7.26 -4.90
C THR A 33 -3.54 8.41 -5.02
N ALA A 34 -2.55 8.30 -5.94
CA ALA A 34 -1.59 9.36 -6.24
C ALA A 34 -2.27 10.69 -6.63
N LYS A 35 -3.36 10.62 -7.43
CA LYS A 35 -4.14 11.80 -7.82
C LYS A 35 -4.97 12.38 -6.69
N GLN A 36 -5.39 11.57 -5.73
CA GLN A 36 -6.24 12.02 -4.63
C GLN A 36 -5.45 12.64 -3.47
N PHE A 37 -4.11 12.58 -3.44
CA PHE A 37 -3.33 13.25 -2.39
C PHE A 37 -3.56 14.76 -2.30
N SER A 38 -3.93 15.41 -3.41
CA SER A 38 -4.26 16.84 -3.41
C SER A 38 -5.63 17.16 -2.82
N SER A 39 -6.53 16.16 -2.73
CA SER A 39 -7.93 16.35 -2.33
C SER A 39 -8.35 15.56 -1.10
N THR A 40 -7.58 14.54 -0.70
CA THR A 40 -7.95 13.55 0.30
C THR A 40 -6.78 13.32 1.28
N SER A 41 -7.11 13.08 2.55
CA SER A 41 -6.12 12.79 3.59
C SER A 41 -5.32 11.50 3.33
N GLU A 42 -4.01 11.53 3.61
CA GLU A 42 -3.10 10.37 3.49
C GLU A 42 -3.64 9.13 4.22
N ASP A 43 -4.28 9.29 5.38
CA ASP A 43 -4.78 8.15 6.16
C ASP A 43 -5.96 7.42 5.48
N LEU A 44 -6.84 8.15 4.79
CA LEU A 44 -7.95 7.54 4.04
C LEU A 44 -7.44 6.86 2.77
N LEU A 45 -6.48 7.50 2.09
CA LEU A 45 -5.78 6.94 0.95
C LEU A 45 -5.03 5.66 1.33
N ALA A 46 -4.29 5.68 2.45
CA ALA A 46 -3.61 4.51 3.00
C ALA A 46 -4.61 3.38 3.30
N THR A 47 -5.73 3.67 3.95
CA THR A 47 -6.75 2.68 4.27
C THR A 47 -7.34 2.04 3.00
N ARG A 48 -7.68 2.83 1.99
CA ARG A 48 -8.18 2.31 0.70
C ARG A 48 -7.13 1.46 -0.01
N LEU A 49 -5.88 1.93 0.00
CA LEU A 49 -4.77 1.22 -0.60
C LEU A 49 -4.46 -0.09 0.15
N SER A 50 -4.65 -0.14 1.47
CA SER A 50 -4.48 -1.34 2.30
C SER A 50 -5.32 -2.52 1.81
N PHE A 51 -6.57 -2.25 1.42
CA PHE A 51 -7.44 -3.26 0.84
C PHE A 51 -6.91 -3.78 -0.50
N ALA A 52 -6.50 -2.86 -1.38
CA ALA A 52 -5.94 -3.21 -2.68
C ALA A 52 -4.62 -3.99 -2.56
N VAL A 53 -3.73 -3.56 -1.65
CA VAL A 53 -2.44 -4.19 -1.36
C VAL A 53 -2.65 -5.58 -0.78
N SER A 54 -3.58 -5.73 0.17
CA SER A 54 -3.89 -7.03 0.77
C SER A 54 -4.44 -8.01 -0.28
N LYS A 55 -5.32 -7.54 -1.16
CA LYS A 55 -5.87 -8.34 -2.26
C LYS A 55 -4.77 -8.77 -3.24
N GLU A 56 -3.85 -7.87 -3.58
CA GLU A 56 -2.71 -8.16 -4.47
C GLU A 56 -1.74 -9.15 -3.81
N LEU A 57 -1.43 -8.96 -2.53
CA LEU A 57 -0.60 -9.88 -1.74
C LEU A 57 -1.21 -11.27 -1.65
N LEU A 58 -2.52 -11.39 -1.45
CA LEU A 58 -3.23 -12.67 -1.43
C LEU A 58 -3.24 -13.35 -2.81
N GLY A 59 -3.20 -12.58 -3.89
CA GLY A 59 -3.11 -13.07 -5.26
C GLY A 59 -1.70 -13.49 -5.69
N PHE A 60 -0.68 -13.09 -4.94
CA PHE A 60 0.71 -13.39 -5.26
C PHE A 60 1.02 -14.87 -4.96
N LYS A 61 1.41 -15.63 -5.99
CA LYS A 61 1.76 -17.06 -5.88
C LYS A 61 3.22 -17.33 -5.46
N GLY A 62 3.93 -16.32 -4.95
CA GLY A 62 5.34 -16.39 -4.57
C GLY A 62 5.68 -15.32 -3.54
N GLU A 63 6.97 -15.04 -3.37
CA GLU A 63 7.40 -13.97 -2.47
C GLU A 63 6.96 -12.60 -3.00
N PRO A 64 6.14 -11.85 -2.24
CA PRO A 64 5.77 -10.51 -2.64
C PRO A 64 6.99 -9.59 -2.56
N PRO A 65 7.07 -8.58 -3.43
CA PRO A 65 8.20 -7.67 -3.45
C PRO A 65 8.30 -6.86 -2.17
N THR A 66 9.53 -6.51 -1.79
CA THR A 66 9.81 -5.70 -0.60
C THR A 66 9.05 -4.37 -0.62
N GLU A 67 8.94 -3.70 -1.78
CA GLU A 67 8.15 -2.46 -1.88
C GLU A 67 6.65 -2.68 -1.61
N LEU A 68 6.07 -3.79 -2.09
CA LEU A 68 4.67 -4.14 -1.83
C LEU A 68 4.45 -4.43 -0.34
N LEU A 69 5.39 -5.14 0.28
CA LEU A 69 5.38 -5.40 1.72
C LEU A 69 5.56 -4.12 2.55
N ASP A 70 6.44 -3.21 2.13
CA ASP A 70 6.67 -1.93 2.82
C ASP A 70 5.43 -1.05 2.74
N LEU A 71 4.80 -0.98 1.56
CA LEU A 71 3.51 -0.32 1.37
C LEU A 71 2.43 -0.94 2.27
N ALA A 72 2.32 -2.27 2.31
CA ALA A 72 1.37 -3.00 3.16
C ALA A 72 1.57 -2.68 4.66
N LYS A 73 2.83 -2.66 5.11
CA LYS A 73 3.18 -2.32 6.49
C LYS A 73 2.88 -0.86 6.80
N PHE A 74 3.17 0.05 5.86
CA PHE A 74 2.90 1.47 6.02
C PHE A 74 1.40 1.71 6.22
N VAL A 75 0.57 1.17 5.31
CA VAL A 75 -0.89 1.35 5.38
C VAL A 75 -1.51 0.64 6.57
N GLN A 76 -1.05 -0.56 6.92
CA GLN A 76 -1.47 -1.24 8.16
C GLN A 76 -1.10 -0.44 9.40
N LYS A 77 0.10 0.17 9.45
CA LYS A 77 0.52 0.97 10.60
C LYS A 77 -0.35 2.21 10.77
N LYS A 78 -0.81 2.81 9.66
CA LYS A 78 -1.78 3.91 9.66
C LYS A 78 -3.15 3.43 10.15
N GLU A 79 -3.65 2.31 9.64
CA GLU A 79 -4.91 1.70 10.11
C GLU A 79 -4.84 1.28 11.58
N ALA A 80 -3.74 0.69 12.05
CA ALA A 80 -3.54 0.24 13.42
C ALA A 80 -3.36 1.40 14.41
N LYS A 81 -2.83 2.53 13.95
CA LYS A 81 -2.88 3.78 14.73
C LYS A 81 -4.32 4.24 14.95
N TYR A 82 -5.19 4.00 13.98
CA TYR A 82 -6.61 4.35 14.05
C TYR A 82 -7.44 3.30 14.81
N LYS A 83 -7.09 2.02 14.67
CA LYS A 83 -7.62 0.85 15.38
C LYS A 83 -6.53 0.29 16.29
N GLN A 84 -6.28 0.89 17.45
CA GLN A 84 -5.42 0.24 18.44
C GLN A 84 -5.99 -1.13 18.80
N GLY A 85 -5.45 -2.23 18.24
CA GLY A 85 -5.74 -3.58 18.74
C GLY A 85 -5.67 -4.76 17.78
N ILE A 86 -5.84 -4.62 16.45
CA ILE A 86 -5.78 -5.81 15.56
C ILE A 86 -4.46 -5.83 14.81
N VAL A 87 -3.44 -6.33 15.52
CA VAL A 87 -2.15 -6.69 14.95
C VAL A 87 -2.38 -7.87 14.00
N TRP A 88 -2.19 -7.64 12.70
CA TRP A 88 -2.09 -8.64 11.63
C TRP A 88 -0.84 -9.53 11.77
N SER A 89 -0.46 -9.89 13.01
CA SER A 89 0.71 -10.73 13.32
C SER A 89 0.53 -12.21 12.94
N GLY A 90 -0.62 -12.59 12.37
CA GLY A 90 -0.99 -14.00 12.17
C GLY A 90 -0.84 -14.58 10.76
N ILE A 91 -0.72 -13.76 9.71
CA ILE A 91 -0.89 -14.28 8.32
C ILE A 91 0.39 -14.41 7.49
N PHE A 92 1.53 -13.88 7.95
CA PHE A 92 2.84 -14.14 7.33
C PHE A 92 3.75 -14.83 8.34
N LYS A 93 3.46 -16.11 8.60
CA LYS A 93 4.45 -17.02 9.18
C LYS A 93 5.09 -17.75 8.00
N ILE A 94 6.19 -17.18 7.49
CA ILE A 94 7.13 -17.82 6.56
C ILE A 94 8.08 -18.68 7.39
#